data_AF-A0A212JX00-F1
#
_entry.id   AF-A0A212JX00-F1
#
_cell.length_a   1.000
_cell.length_b   1.000
_cell.length_c   1.000
_cell.angle_alpha   90.00
_cell.angle_beta   90.00
_cell.angle_gamma   90.00
#
_symmetry.space_group_name_H-M   'P 1'
#
loop_
_entity.id
_entity.type
_entity.pdbx_description
1 polymer ?
#
loop_
_entity_poly.entity_id
_entity_poly.type
_entity_poly.pdbx_seq_one_letter_code
_entity_poly.pdbx_strand_id
1 'polypeptide(L)' 'MSTIRLNQKQKDVLLKQLNGKYSPFFASEEDQIALNEVINMAEALMFELDAVEESGNDLIAWFWNKYQEQANQ' A
#
# COMPACT_ATOMS: atom_id res chain seq x y z
N MET A 1 10.36 8.88 -9.52
CA MET A 1 9.20 8.21 -8.91
C MET A 1 8.63 7.23 -9.90
N SER A 2 8.77 5.94 -9.60
CA SER A 2 8.06 4.88 -10.31
C SER A 2 6.56 5.08 -10.24
N THR A 3 5.87 4.84 -11.35
CA THR A 3 4.40 4.91 -11.38
C THR A 3 3.81 3.81 -10.49
N ILE A 4 3.04 4.20 -9.48
CA ILE A 4 2.29 3.27 -8.64
C ILE A 4 1.13 2.70 -9.46
N ARG A 5 1.09 1.37 -9.58
CA ARG A 5 0.04 0.64 -10.30
C ARG A 5 -0.54 -0.46 -9.42
N LEU A 6 -1.77 -0.24 -8.95
CA LEU A 6 -2.51 -1.21 -8.17
C LEU A 6 -3.61 -1.86 -9.01
N ASN A 7 -3.70 -3.18 -8.95
CA ASN A 7 -4.86 -3.90 -9.47
C ASN A 7 -6.06 -3.78 -8.51
N GLN A 8 -7.25 -4.23 -8.94
CA GLN A 8 -8.47 -4.07 -8.14
C GLN A 8 -8.38 -4.77 -6.78
N LYS A 9 -7.85 -6.01 -6.75
CA LYS A 9 -7.70 -6.80 -5.51
C LYS A 9 -6.78 -6.09 -4.51
N GLN A 10 -5.64 -5.60 -4.98
CA GLN A 10 -4.70 -4.84 -4.17
C GLN A 10 -5.33 -3.56 -3.61
N LYS A 11 -6.12 -2.82 -4.40
CA LYS A 11 -6.87 -1.65 -3.92
C LYS A 11 -7.89 -2.03 -2.84
N ASP A 12 -8.66 -3.08 -3.08
CA ASP A 12 -9.71 -3.51 -2.16
C ASP A 12 -9.12 -3.92 -0.80
N VAL A 13 -8.05 -4.71 -0.81
CA VAL A 13 -7.38 -5.18 0.41
C VAL A 13 -6.66 -4.03 1.12
N LEU A 14 -5.99 -3.15 0.38
CA LEU A 14 -5.38 -1.93 0.91
C LEU A 14 -6.42 -1.06 1.64
N LEU A 15 -7.59 -0.83 1.04
CA LEU A 15 -8.67 -0.08 1.66
C LEU A 15 -9.24 -0.80 2.89
N LYS A 16 -9.31 -2.14 2.91
CA LYS A 16 -9.68 -2.89 4.13
C LYS A 16 -8.65 -2.65 5.24
N GLN A 17 -7.36 -2.69 4.93
CA GLN A 17 -6.27 -2.45 5.89
C GLN A 17 -6.35 -1.03 6.47
N LEU A 18 -6.48 -0.01 5.63
CA LEU A 18 -6.59 1.40 6.05
C LEU A 18 -7.83 1.68 6.91
N ASN A 19 -8.93 0.97 6.67
CA ASN A 19 -10.16 1.10 7.44
C ASN A 19 -10.22 0.19 8.68
N GLY A 20 -9.13 -0.51 9.02
CA GLY A 20 -9.08 -1.44 10.16
C GLY A 20 -9.97 -2.68 10.01
N LYS A 21 -10.41 -3.00 8.79
CA LYS A 21 -11.28 -4.15 8.46
C LYS A 21 -10.51 -5.37 7.98
N TYR A 22 -9.21 -5.22 7.71
CA TYR A 22 -8.35 -6.35 7.38
C TYR A 22 -7.90 -7.07 8.65
N SER A 23 -7.91 -8.40 8.61
CA SER A 23 -7.35 -9.24 9.66
C SER A 23 -6.56 -10.36 9.00
N PRO A 24 -5.24 -10.48 9.25
CA PRO A 24 -4.42 -11.56 8.70
C PRO A 24 -4.96 -12.96 9.02
N PHE A 25 -5.62 -13.13 10.17
CA PHE A 25 -6.17 -14.41 10.62
C PHE A 25 -7.42 -14.84 9.83
N PHE A 26 -8.19 -13.88 9.30
CA PHE A 26 -9.45 -14.16 8.60
C PHE A 26 -9.40 -13.84 7.10
N ALA A 27 -8.31 -13.22 6.63
CA ALA A 27 -8.09 -12.95 5.23
C ALA A 27 -7.84 -14.24 4.45
N SER A 28 -8.40 -14.32 3.25
CA SER A 28 -8.06 -15.39 2.31
C SER A 28 -6.58 -15.32 1.93
N GLU A 29 -6.02 -16.44 1.47
CA GLU A 29 -4.64 -16.50 1.00
C GLU A 29 -4.37 -15.44 -0.09
N GLU A 30 -5.30 -15.28 -1.03
CA GLU A 30 -5.20 -14.25 -2.07
C GLU A 30 -5.20 -12.82 -1.51
N ASP A 31 -6.00 -12.54 -0.47
CA ASP A 31 -6.02 -11.22 0.17
C ASP A 31 -4.68 -10.97 0.91
N GLN A 32 -4.11 -12.00 1.55
CA GLN A 32 -2.81 -11.90 2.20
C GLN A 32 -1.68 -11.66 1.19
N ILE A 33 -1.66 -12.41 0.08
CA ILE A 33 -0.71 -12.22 -1.00
C ILE A 33 -0.82 -10.80 -1.57
N ALA A 34 -2.04 -10.33 -1.84
CA ALA A 34 -2.27 -8.99 -2.38
C ALA A 34 -1.77 -7.89 -1.42
N LEU A 35 -1.97 -8.01 -0.11
CA LEU A 35 -1.46 -7.03 0.85
C LEU A 35 0.08 -7.06 0.93
N ASN A 36 0.68 -8.25 0.93
CA ASN A 36 2.14 -8.39 0.96
C ASN A 36 2.80 -7.77 -0.29
N GLU A 37 2.20 -7.95 -1.46
CA GLU A 37 2.64 -7.27 -2.68
C GLU A 37 2.57 -5.74 -2.54
N VAL A 38 1.50 -5.22 -1.94
CA VAL A 38 1.36 -3.77 -1.67
C VAL A 38 2.43 -3.27 -0.70
N ILE A 39 2.72 -4.01 0.37
CA ILE A 39 3.80 -3.68 1.32
C ILE A 39 5.14 -3.62 0.58
N ASN A 40 5.47 -4.63 -0.22
CA ASN A 40 6.72 -4.67 -0.99
C ASN A 40 6.82 -3.48 -1.96
N MET A 41 5.72 -3.10 -2.63
CA MET A 41 5.67 -1.93 -3.50
C MET A 41 5.87 -0.63 -2.70
N ALA A 42 5.30 -0.53 -1.51
CA ALA A 42 5.44 0.63 -0.63
C ALA A 42 6.87 0.79 -0.12
N GLU A 43 7.52 -0.29 0.31
CA GLU A 43 8.93 -0.28 0.74
C GLU A 43 9.84 0.12 -0.43
N ALA A 44 9.65 -0.47 -1.61
CA ALA A 44 10.43 -0.13 -2.79
C ALA A 44 10.30 1.36 -3.16
N LEU A 45 9.09 1.91 -3.10
CA LEU A 45 8.85 3.33 -3.34
C LEU A 45 9.50 4.21 -2.27
N MET A 46 9.39 3.83 -0.99
CA MET A 46 10.02 4.54 0.13
C MET A 46 11.53 4.63 -0.06
N PHE A 47 12.18 3.53 -0.43
CA PHE A 47 13.62 3.53 -0.71
C PHE A 47 13.98 4.31 -1.98
N GLU A 48 13.18 4.23 -3.06
CA GLU A 48 13.42 5.02 -4.28
C GLU A 48 13.40 6.52 -4.01
N LEU A 49 12.50 6.96 -3.12
CA LEU A 49 12.29 8.36 -2.79
C LEU A 49 13.14 8.85 -1.60
N ASP A 50 13.94 7.97 -0.97
CA ASP A 50 14.63 8.24 0.29
C ASP A 50 13.67 8.77 1.38
N ALA A 51 12.45 8.23 1.41
CA ALA A 51 11.30 8.78 2.14
C ALA A 51 11.05 8.07 3.49
N VAL A 52 12.10 7.56 4.14
CA VAL A 52 11.98 6.80 5.41
C VAL A 52 11.40 7.66 6.55
N GLU A 53 11.80 8.94 6.63
CA GLU A 53 11.22 9.86 7.63
C GLU A 53 9.79 10.28 7.25
N GLU A 54 9.52 10.46 5.96
CA GLU A 54 8.23 10.91 5.44
C GLU A 54 7.15 9.83 5.58
N SER A 55 7.51 8.55 5.39
CA SER A 55 6.58 7.42 5.50
C SER A 55 6.08 7.21 6.93
N GLY A 56 6.85 7.67 7.92
CA GLY A 56 6.47 7.67 9.32
C GLY A 56 6.14 6.28 9.86
N ASN A 57 5.10 6.19 10.70
CA ASN A 57 4.73 4.94 11.37
C ASN A 57 3.76 4.06 10.57
N ASP A 58 3.18 4.58 9.48
CA ASP A 58 2.21 3.86 8.67
C ASP A 58 2.56 3.97 7.19
N LEU A 59 3.45 3.06 6.78
CA LEU A 59 3.92 2.93 5.40
C LEU A 59 2.74 2.74 4.42
N ILE A 60 1.67 2.07 4.85
CA ILE A 60 0.52 1.76 4.00
C ILE A 60 -0.34 3.00 3.77
N ALA A 61 -0.58 3.80 4.81
CA ALA A 61 -1.24 5.10 4.67
C ALA A 61 -0.43 6.07 3.81
N TRP A 62 0.89 6.14 4.03
CA TRP A 62 1.79 6.96 3.22
C TRP A 62 1.74 6.56 1.73
N PHE A 63 1.86 5.26 1.45
CA PHE A 63 1.84 4.75 0.08
C PHE A 63 0.50 5.03 -0.62
N TRP A 64 -0.62 4.89 0.09
CA TRP A 64 -1.93 5.24 -0.44
C TRP A 64 -2.04 6.72 -0.79
N ASN A 65 -1.50 7.61 0.05
CA ASN A 65 -1.47 9.05 -0.26
C ASN A 65 -0.66 9.33 -1.54
N LYS A 66 0.52 8.70 -1.71
CA LYS A 66 1.31 8.82 -2.95
C LYS A 66 0.55 8.32 -4.18
N TYR A 67 -0.20 7.23 -4.04
CA TYR A 67 -1.05 6.73 -5.12
C TYR A 67 -2.15 7.74 -5.50
N GLN A 68 -2.80 8.36 -4.52
CA GLN A 68 -3.82 9.38 -4.76
C GLN A 68 -3.25 10.67 -5.35
N GLU A 69 -2.09 11.13 -4.87
CA GLU A 69 -1.36 12.27 -5.42
C GLU A 69 -1.07 12.06 -6.91
N GLN A 70 -0.57 10.89 -7.28
CA GLN A 70 -0.31 10.54 -8.68
C GLN A 70 -1.58 10.53 -9.54
N ALA A 71 -2.72 10.07 -9.02
CA ALA A 71 -3.97 10.00 -9.79
C ALA A 71 -4.63 11.37 -10.01
N ASN A 72 -4.26 12.37 -9.20
CA ASN A 72 -4.76 13.74 -9.27
C ASN A 72 -3.83 14.68 -10.06
N GLN A 73 -2.74 14.15 -10.63
CA GLN A 73 -1.83 14.85 -11.53
C GLN A 73 -2.17 14.55 -13.00
#